data_AF-A0A7W7LG24-F1
#
_entry.id   AF-A0A7W7LG24-F1
#
_cell.length_a   1.000
_cell.length_b   1.000
_cell.length_c   1.000
_cell.angle_alpha   90.00
_cell.angle_beta   90.00
_cell.angle_gamma   90.00
#
_symmetry.space_group_name_H-M   'P 1'
#
loop_
_entity.id
_entity.type
_entity.pdbx_description
1 polymer ?
#
loop_
_entity_poly.entity_id
_entity_poly.type
_entity_poly.pdbx_seq_one_letter_code
_entity_poly.pdbx_strand_id
1 'polypeptide(L)'
;MINHQVRVHPSAARLPREEQLAWKLAAAATGTPDAPDLDAPSAAMAVNRVVDNAAVAVASLRRRPVAVARAQALPHRAAPGASVFGAAPGLRVSPEWAAWANGTAVRELDFHDTFLAADYSHPGDNIPPLLAVAQHTGRRGADLLRGIIAAYEIHVALVKGICLHEHRIDHVAHLSAATACGLGALLRLPVAVVHQAVQQAVHTTTATRQSRKGEISSWKAYAPAFAGKAAVEAVDRAMRGETSPSPVYEGEDGFLAWMLGGPATSYTVSLPEPGEARRGILDTYTKEHSAEYQAQAVIDLARRLRERTGPPERVREIVLHTSHHTHHVIGSGSGDPQKYDPAAGRETLDHSVPYIFAVALEDGSWHHERSYAPERARRPGTVELWRKISTVEDPEWTRRYHDPDPARRAFGGRAVITLADGTVIEDELAVADAHPAGARPFDRDGYTAKFHTLAEGVVAADARERFLDAAGRLAELDPAGLDALFPAVDTDALAADDARLPKGLF
;
A
#
# COMPACT_ATOMS: atom_id res chain seq x y z
N MET A 1 -25.32 1.54 -3.47
CA MET A 1 -24.33 0.58 -4.02
C MET A 1 -24.99 -0.43 -4.95
N ILE A 2 -24.40 -0.68 -6.12
CA ILE A 2 -24.85 -1.66 -7.12
C ILE A 2 -23.92 -2.88 -7.11
N ASN A 3 -24.50 -4.08 -6.96
CA ASN A 3 -23.76 -5.33 -7.05
C ASN A 3 -23.68 -5.79 -8.52
N HIS A 4 -22.47 -5.98 -9.02
CA HIS A 4 -22.22 -6.48 -10.37
C HIS A 4 -21.69 -7.91 -10.31
N GLN A 5 -22.42 -8.84 -10.92
CA GLN A 5 -21.93 -10.20 -11.16
C GLN A 5 -20.97 -10.18 -12.35
N VAL A 6 -19.79 -10.77 -12.16
CA VAL A 6 -18.70 -10.81 -13.14
C VAL A 6 -18.33 -12.27 -13.34
N ARG A 7 -18.61 -12.78 -14.54
CA ARG A 7 -18.42 -14.19 -14.92
C ARG A 7 -17.80 -14.28 -16.30
N VAL A 8 -17.30 -15.45 -16.66
CA VAL A 8 -16.75 -15.69 -18.00
C VAL A 8 -17.87 -15.82 -19.03
N HIS A 9 -17.65 -15.26 -20.21
CA HIS A 9 -18.55 -15.30 -21.36
C HIS A 9 -17.80 -15.84 -22.59
N PRO A 10 -18.40 -16.78 -23.35
CA PRO A 10 -17.81 -17.23 -24.61
C PRO A 10 -17.79 -16.09 -25.62
N SER A 11 -16.82 -16.07 -26.53
CA SER A 11 -16.67 -14.99 -27.53
C SER A 11 -17.94 -14.79 -28.38
N ALA A 12 -18.67 -15.88 -28.65
CA ALA A 12 -19.94 -15.87 -29.38
C ALA A 12 -21.07 -15.07 -28.68
N ALA A 13 -20.99 -14.86 -27.35
CA ALA A 13 -22.00 -14.12 -26.60
C ALA A 13 -21.98 -12.61 -26.88
N ARG A 14 -20.88 -12.07 -27.43
CA ARG A 14 -20.73 -10.64 -27.79
C ARG A 14 -21.19 -9.70 -26.66
N LEU A 15 -20.68 -9.93 -25.43
CA LEU A 15 -21.03 -9.17 -24.24
C LEU A 15 -20.91 -7.65 -24.50
N PRO A 16 -22.01 -6.87 -24.41
CA PRO A 16 -21.97 -5.43 -24.62
C PRO A 16 -20.94 -4.77 -23.71
N ARG A 17 -20.19 -3.79 -24.23
CA ARG A 17 -19.12 -3.15 -23.45
C ARG A 17 -19.65 -2.51 -22.17
N GLU A 18 -20.86 -1.96 -22.21
CA GLU A 18 -21.53 -1.34 -21.06
C GLU A 18 -21.85 -2.35 -19.93
N GLU A 19 -21.91 -3.65 -20.25
CA GLU A 19 -22.11 -4.73 -19.30
C GLU A 19 -20.80 -5.26 -18.70
N GLN A 20 -19.64 -4.92 -19.29
CA GLN A 20 -18.33 -5.36 -18.82
C GLN A 20 -17.91 -4.61 -17.55
N LEU A 21 -17.23 -5.30 -16.64
CA LEU A 21 -16.72 -4.74 -15.39
C LEU A 21 -15.81 -3.55 -15.67
N ALA A 22 -14.89 -3.65 -16.63
CA ALA A 22 -13.99 -2.56 -16.98
C ALA A 22 -14.73 -1.26 -17.36
N TRP A 23 -15.89 -1.37 -18.02
CA TRP A 23 -16.73 -0.19 -18.33
C TRP A 23 -17.41 0.35 -17.08
N LYS A 24 -17.93 -0.53 -16.23
CA LYS A 24 -18.58 -0.15 -14.95
C LYS A 24 -17.59 0.55 -14.01
N LEU A 25 -16.35 0.07 -13.92
CA LEU A 25 -15.27 0.73 -13.17
C LEU A 25 -14.98 2.13 -13.75
N ALA A 26 -14.81 2.22 -15.07
CA ALA A 26 -14.58 3.49 -15.76
C ALA A 26 -15.73 4.50 -15.54
N ALA A 27 -16.99 4.04 -15.59
CA ALA A 27 -18.17 4.86 -15.35
C ALA A 27 -18.24 5.34 -13.88
N ALA A 28 -18.01 4.45 -12.92
CA ALA A 28 -18.01 4.80 -11.50
C ALA A 28 -16.91 5.84 -11.17
N ALA A 29 -15.72 5.66 -11.73
CA ALA A 29 -14.57 6.55 -11.53
C ALA A 29 -14.79 7.93 -12.17
N THR A 30 -15.15 7.97 -13.45
CA THR A 30 -15.40 9.23 -14.17
C THR A 30 -16.64 9.98 -13.68
N GLY A 31 -17.58 9.27 -13.05
CA GLY A 31 -18.74 9.84 -12.34
C GLY A 31 -18.43 10.39 -10.95
N THR A 32 -17.17 10.37 -10.49
CA THR A 32 -16.76 11.05 -9.25
C THR A 32 -16.99 12.56 -9.39
N PRO A 33 -17.63 13.21 -8.40
CA PRO A 33 -17.95 14.63 -8.49
C PRO A 33 -16.68 15.50 -8.40
N ASP A 34 -16.84 16.80 -8.66
CA ASP A 34 -15.77 17.77 -8.51
C ASP A 34 -15.43 18.04 -7.05
N ALA A 35 -14.24 18.59 -6.79
CA ALA A 35 -13.70 18.75 -5.45
C ALA A 35 -14.65 19.42 -4.43
N PRO A 36 -15.41 20.48 -4.78
CA PRO A 36 -16.37 21.10 -3.85
C PRO A 36 -17.52 20.19 -3.42
N ASP A 37 -17.86 19.19 -4.24
CA ASP A 37 -18.98 18.27 -4.06
C ASP A 37 -18.53 16.88 -3.59
N LEU A 38 -17.23 16.70 -3.30
CA LEU A 38 -16.73 15.47 -2.68
C LEU A 38 -17.21 15.34 -1.24
N ASP A 39 -17.40 14.11 -0.79
CA ASP A 39 -17.66 13.79 0.62
C ASP A 39 -16.50 14.31 1.49
N ALA A 40 -16.79 15.27 2.38
CA ALA A 40 -15.78 16.00 3.12
C ALA A 40 -14.84 15.10 3.96
N PRO A 41 -15.32 14.07 4.70
CA PRO A 41 -14.44 13.12 5.36
C PRO A 41 -13.49 12.40 4.40
N SER A 42 -14.00 11.98 3.23
CA SER A 42 -13.19 11.30 2.21
C SER A 42 -12.12 12.23 1.63
N ALA A 43 -12.47 13.48 1.34
CA ALA A 43 -11.53 14.50 0.89
C ALA A 43 -10.44 14.80 1.94
N ALA A 44 -10.82 14.93 3.22
CA ALA A 44 -9.87 15.14 4.31
C ALA A 44 -8.92 13.94 4.48
N MET A 45 -9.42 12.72 4.31
CA MET A 45 -8.60 11.51 4.35
C MET A 45 -7.63 11.44 3.17
N ALA A 46 -8.03 11.83 1.96
CA ALA A 46 -7.12 11.89 0.81
C ALA A 46 -5.92 12.80 1.08
N VAL A 47 -6.13 13.93 1.76
CA VAL A 47 -5.02 14.79 2.21
C VAL A 47 -4.12 14.06 3.21
N ASN A 48 -4.68 13.33 4.17
CA ASN A 48 -3.89 12.51 5.10
C ASN A 48 -3.03 11.48 4.36
N ARG A 49 -3.55 10.86 3.28
CA ARG A 49 -2.80 9.89 2.46
C ARG A 49 -1.67 10.52 1.67
N VAL A 50 -1.83 11.78 1.21
CA VAL A 50 -0.73 12.53 0.60
C VAL A 50 0.39 12.79 1.61
N VAL A 51 0.03 13.18 2.85
CA VAL A 51 1.01 13.35 3.95
C VAL A 51 1.72 12.04 4.27
N ASP A 52 0.96 10.95 4.41
CA ASP A 52 1.48 9.62 4.73
C ASP A 52 2.46 9.11 3.66
N ASN A 53 2.09 9.22 2.39
CA ASN A 53 2.96 8.82 1.28
C ASN A 53 4.25 9.64 1.24
N ALA A 54 4.16 10.96 1.38
CA ALA A 54 5.35 11.81 1.39
C ALA A 54 6.27 11.47 2.57
N ALA A 55 5.71 11.20 3.76
CA ALA A 55 6.46 10.78 4.94
C ALA A 55 7.29 9.52 4.65
N VAL A 56 6.67 8.51 4.06
CA VAL A 56 7.35 7.25 3.73
C VAL A 56 8.38 7.46 2.61
N ALA A 57 8.04 8.25 1.59
CA ALA A 57 8.95 8.54 0.48
C ALA A 57 10.24 9.24 0.95
N VAL A 58 10.13 10.27 1.80
CA VAL A 58 11.31 11.01 2.30
C VAL A 58 12.19 10.13 3.18
N ALA A 59 11.59 9.34 4.08
CA ALA A 59 12.34 8.39 4.92
C ALA A 59 13.07 7.32 4.10
N SER A 60 12.61 7.03 2.89
CA SER A 60 13.16 5.98 2.03
C SER A 60 14.27 6.47 1.08
N LEU A 61 14.57 7.77 1.01
CA LEU A 61 15.38 8.36 -0.06
C LEU A 61 16.79 7.78 -0.25
N ARG A 62 17.41 7.35 0.85
CA ARG A 62 18.74 6.73 0.89
C ARG A 62 18.73 5.20 0.74
N ARG A 63 17.54 4.58 0.71
CA ARG A 63 17.41 3.13 0.50
C ARG A 63 17.82 2.80 -0.92
N ARG A 64 18.60 1.73 -1.08
CA ARG A 64 19.15 1.32 -2.37
C ARG A 64 18.09 1.15 -3.48
N PRO A 65 16.91 0.54 -3.24
CA PRO A 65 15.89 0.43 -4.30
C PRO A 65 15.38 1.79 -4.77
N VAL A 66 15.19 2.74 -3.85
CA VAL A 66 14.75 4.10 -4.16
C VAL A 66 15.82 4.88 -4.93
N ALA A 67 17.08 4.77 -4.52
CA ALA A 67 18.22 5.34 -5.22
C ALA A 67 18.33 4.81 -6.67
N VAL A 68 18.18 3.50 -6.86
CA VAL A 68 18.19 2.87 -8.19
C VAL A 68 17.00 3.33 -9.04
N ALA A 69 15.79 3.35 -8.48
CA ALA A 69 14.59 3.81 -9.20
C ALA A 69 14.71 5.28 -9.62
N ARG A 70 15.23 6.14 -8.75
CA ARG A 70 15.55 7.54 -9.05
C ARG A 70 16.58 7.62 -10.17
N ALA A 71 17.71 6.91 -10.06
CA ALA A 71 18.75 6.89 -11.10
C ALA A 71 18.23 6.40 -12.46
N GLN A 72 17.31 5.44 -12.49
CA GLN A 72 16.64 5.00 -13.73
C GLN A 72 15.74 6.09 -14.32
N ALA A 73 15.03 6.87 -13.50
CA ALA A 73 14.11 7.90 -13.97
C ALA A 73 14.82 9.16 -14.48
N LEU A 74 15.93 9.58 -13.86
CA LEU A 74 16.59 10.86 -14.18
C LEU A 74 16.96 11.04 -15.67
N PRO A 75 17.46 10.04 -16.41
CA PRO A 75 17.76 10.17 -17.84
C PRO A 75 16.54 10.50 -18.72
N HIS A 76 15.32 10.20 -18.28
CA HIS A 76 14.09 10.42 -19.04
C HIS A 76 13.52 11.82 -18.83
N ARG A 77 14.30 12.85 -19.19
CA ARG A 77 13.91 14.26 -19.06
C ARG A 77 12.65 14.58 -19.88
N ALA A 78 11.76 15.40 -19.31
CA ALA A 78 10.58 15.91 -20.02
C ALA A 78 10.22 17.32 -19.53
N ALA A 79 9.58 18.10 -20.41
CA ALA A 79 8.97 19.39 -20.09
C ALA A 79 7.53 19.41 -20.65
N PRO A 80 6.49 19.71 -19.85
CA PRO A 80 6.56 20.17 -18.45
C PRO A 80 7.00 19.08 -17.45
N GLY A 81 6.75 17.79 -17.74
CA GLY A 81 7.22 16.65 -16.93
C GLY A 81 6.70 16.63 -15.49
N ALA A 82 7.32 15.81 -14.64
CA ALA A 82 6.94 15.62 -13.23
C ALA A 82 8.17 15.56 -12.31
N SER A 83 7.95 15.87 -11.03
CA SER A 83 9.00 15.90 -10.00
C SER A 83 9.32 14.50 -9.47
N VAL A 84 10.54 14.30 -8.97
CA VAL A 84 10.99 13.06 -8.32
C VAL A 84 11.50 13.37 -6.91
N PHE A 85 11.07 12.61 -5.90
CA PHE A 85 11.55 12.77 -4.53
C PHE A 85 13.08 12.64 -4.48
N GLY A 86 13.74 13.63 -3.86
CA GLY A 86 15.20 13.67 -3.73
C GLY A 86 15.96 14.08 -5.00
N ALA A 87 15.28 14.45 -6.08
CA ALA A 87 15.91 15.05 -7.25
C ALA A 87 16.09 16.57 -7.08
N ALA A 88 17.06 17.14 -7.79
CA ALA A 88 17.34 18.57 -7.76
C ALA A 88 16.08 19.42 -8.05
N PRO A 89 15.91 20.58 -7.39
CA PRO A 89 14.77 21.46 -7.65
C PRO A 89 14.64 21.83 -9.14
N GLY A 90 13.41 21.83 -9.65
CA GLY A 90 13.11 22.16 -11.06
C GLY A 90 13.44 21.06 -12.08
N LEU A 91 14.13 19.99 -11.68
CA LEU A 91 14.35 18.83 -12.54
C LEU A 91 13.02 18.11 -12.80
N ARG A 92 12.77 17.79 -14.07
CA ARG A 92 11.54 17.13 -14.52
C ARG A 92 11.85 15.93 -15.40
N VAL A 93 11.09 14.85 -15.17
CA VAL A 93 11.14 13.61 -15.97
C VAL A 93 9.77 13.31 -16.55
N SER A 94 9.68 12.38 -17.49
CA SER A 94 8.41 11.94 -18.03
C SER A 94 7.53 11.29 -16.93
N PRO A 95 6.20 11.49 -16.95
CA PRO A 95 5.32 11.17 -15.84
C PRO A 95 5.35 9.69 -15.46
N GLU A 96 5.54 8.79 -16.41
CA GLU A 96 5.63 7.34 -16.18
C GLU A 96 6.92 6.95 -15.44
N TRP A 97 8.02 7.69 -15.65
CA TRP A 97 9.28 7.50 -14.91
C TRP A 97 9.27 8.20 -13.54
N ALA A 98 8.56 9.33 -13.40
CA ALA A 98 8.28 9.90 -12.09
C ALA A 98 7.40 8.96 -11.25
N ALA A 99 6.36 8.36 -11.85
CA ALA A 99 5.51 7.36 -11.20
C ALA A 99 6.34 6.15 -10.71
N TRP A 100 7.28 5.67 -11.54
CA TRP A 100 8.23 4.62 -11.17
C TRP A 100 9.06 4.99 -9.95
N ALA A 101 9.81 6.10 -10.00
CA ALA A 101 10.72 6.47 -8.93
C ALA A 101 9.98 6.80 -7.61
N ASN A 102 8.91 7.59 -7.71
CA ASN A 102 8.14 8.03 -6.55
C ASN A 102 7.32 6.87 -5.95
N GLY A 103 6.78 5.98 -6.79
CA GLY A 103 6.08 4.77 -6.35
C GLY A 103 7.00 3.84 -5.55
N THR A 104 8.23 3.63 -6.03
CA THR A 104 9.23 2.84 -5.28
C THR A 104 9.57 3.49 -3.95
N ALA A 105 9.72 4.82 -3.89
CA ALA A 105 9.96 5.55 -2.65
C ALA A 105 8.83 5.38 -1.62
N VAL A 106 7.58 5.48 -2.05
CA VAL A 106 6.39 5.30 -1.20
C VAL A 106 6.27 3.85 -0.70
N ARG A 107 6.62 2.87 -1.53
CA ARG A 107 6.43 1.45 -1.19
C ARG A 107 7.56 0.84 -0.36
N GLU A 108 8.78 1.36 -0.47
CA GLU A 108 10.01 0.73 0.04
C GLU A 108 9.94 0.32 1.51
N LEU A 109 9.46 1.19 2.39
CA LEU A 109 9.39 0.86 3.83
C LEU A 109 8.18 0.00 4.20
N ASP A 110 7.24 -0.24 3.28
CA ASP A 110 5.98 -0.94 3.55
C ASP A 110 5.17 -0.27 4.68
N PHE A 111 5.22 1.06 4.73
CA PHE A 111 4.79 1.83 5.90
C PHE A 111 3.72 2.90 5.57
N HIS A 112 3.18 2.91 4.36
CA HIS A 112 2.01 3.73 4.06
C HIS A 112 0.73 2.90 4.30
N ASP A 113 -0.40 3.40 3.84
CA ASP A 113 -1.69 2.76 4.07
C ASP A 113 -1.83 1.34 3.52
N THR A 114 -2.84 0.65 4.03
CA THR A 114 -3.19 -0.71 3.68
C THR A 114 -4.70 -0.87 3.75
N PHE A 115 -5.20 -1.88 3.03
CA PHE A 115 -6.60 -2.29 3.06
C PHE A 115 -6.71 -3.80 2.91
N LEU A 116 -7.50 -4.42 3.78
CA LEU A 116 -7.64 -5.87 3.89
C LEU A 116 -9.11 -6.26 3.77
N ALA A 117 -9.49 -6.79 2.61
CA ALA A 117 -10.79 -7.39 2.35
C ALA A 117 -10.62 -8.80 1.74
N ALA A 118 -11.40 -9.21 0.76
CA ALA A 118 -11.21 -10.52 0.14
C ALA A 118 -9.75 -10.70 -0.33
N ASP A 119 -9.14 -9.62 -0.84
CA ASP A 119 -7.70 -9.50 -1.08
C ASP A 119 -6.99 -8.53 -0.11
N TYR A 120 -5.70 -8.33 -0.31
CA TYR A 120 -4.87 -7.35 0.41
C TYR A 120 -4.30 -6.31 -0.55
N SER A 121 -4.21 -5.06 -0.12
CA SER A 121 -3.67 -4.00 -0.97
C SER A 121 -3.10 -2.82 -0.20
N HIS A 122 -2.40 -1.96 -0.94
CA HIS A 122 -1.94 -0.66 -0.51
C HIS A 122 -2.51 0.43 -1.43
N PRO A 123 -3.68 1.00 -1.11
CA PRO A 123 -4.32 1.98 -2.00
C PRO A 123 -3.53 3.28 -2.21
N GLY A 124 -2.65 3.64 -1.28
CA GLY A 124 -1.73 4.78 -1.37
C GLY A 124 -0.76 4.70 -2.55
N ASP A 125 -0.47 3.50 -3.05
CA ASP A 125 0.34 3.31 -4.26
C ASP A 125 -0.29 3.96 -5.52
N ASN A 126 -1.58 4.33 -5.49
CA ASN A 126 -2.23 5.08 -6.59
C ASN A 126 -1.79 6.56 -6.66
N ILE A 127 -1.33 7.17 -5.56
CA ILE A 127 -1.09 8.62 -5.50
C ILE A 127 0.12 9.05 -6.37
N PRO A 128 1.28 8.35 -6.35
CA PRO A 128 2.44 8.74 -7.15
C PRO A 128 2.17 8.89 -8.66
N PRO A 129 1.53 7.92 -9.36
CA PRO A 129 1.20 8.11 -10.78
C PRO A 129 0.19 9.24 -11.02
N LEU A 130 -0.81 9.43 -10.15
CA LEU A 130 -1.78 10.51 -10.27
C LEU A 130 -1.11 11.88 -10.15
N LEU A 131 -0.25 12.07 -9.14
CA LEU A 131 0.48 13.32 -8.93
C LEU A 131 1.44 13.62 -10.09
N ALA A 132 2.15 12.60 -10.59
CA ALA A 132 3.05 12.76 -11.72
C ALA A 132 2.30 13.22 -12.99
N VAL A 133 1.15 12.60 -13.30
CA VAL A 133 0.34 13.02 -14.45
C VAL A 133 -0.31 14.38 -14.22
N ALA A 134 -0.71 14.73 -12.99
CA ALA A 134 -1.25 16.05 -12.67
C ALA A 134 -0.23 17.16 -12.97
N GLN A 135 1.02 17.00 -12.51
CA GLN A 135 2.12 17.93 -12.81
C GLN A 135 2.36 18.02 -14.32
N HIS A 136 2.48 16.86 -14.98
CA HIS A 136 2.77 16.80 -16.42
C HIS A 136 1.67 17.43 -17.29
N THR A 137 0.42 17.36 -16.87
CA THR A 137 -0.72 17.86 -17.66
C THR A 137 -1.25 19.22 -17.18
N GLY A 138 -0.55 19.87 -16.24
CA GLY A 138 -0.91 21.19 -15.73
C GLY A 138 -2.24 21.20 -14.96
N ARG A 139 -2.56 20.12 -14.25
CA ARG A 139 -3.80 19.98 -13.48
C ARG A 139 -3.66 20.60 -12.09
N ARG A 140 -4.80 20.97 -11.51
CA ARG A 140 -4.85 21.60 -10.17
C ARG A 140 -5.00 20.54 -9.09
N GLY A 141 -4.75 20.90 -7.85
CA GLY A 141 -4.91 19.98 -6.72
C GLY A 141 -6.35 19.49 -6.52
N ALA A 142 -7.36 20.26 -6.93
CA ALA A 142 -8.75 19.79 -7.02
C ALA A 142 -8.92 18.58 -7.96
N ASP A 143 -8.24 18.58 -9.11
CA ASP A 143 -8.30 17.46 -10.07
C ASP A 143 -7.54 16.23 -9.53
N LEU A 144 -6.40 16.46 -8.87
CA LEU A 144 -5.65 15.40 -8.19
C LEU A 144 -6.49 14.75 -7.09
N LEU A 145 -7.14 15.55 -6.24
CA LEU A 145 -8.02 15.08 -5.18
C LEU A 145 -9.16 14.21 -5.75
N ARG A 146 -9.82 14.65 -6.82
CA ARG A 146 -10.84 13.87 -7.53
C ARG A 146 -10.30 12.53 -8.04
N GLY A 147 -9.09 12.54 -8.62
CA GLY A 147 -8.40 11.33 -9.07
C GLY A 147 -8.11 10.34 -7.95
N ILE A 148 -7.62 10.83 -6.80
CA ILE A 148 -7.32 10.01 -5.61
C ILE A 148 -8.59 9.33 -5.10
N ILE A 149 -9.67 10.09 -4.91
CA ILE A 149 -10.94 9.53 -4.43
C ILE A 149 -11.47 8.45 -5.39
N ALA A 150 -11.43 8.71 -6.70
CA ALA A 150 -11.86 7.73 -7.69
C ALA A 150 -11.00 6.45 -7.66
N ALA A 151 -9.66 6.59 -7.60
CA ALA A 151 -8.76 5.44 -7.54
C ALA A 151 -9.00 4.58 -6.28
N TYR A 152 -9.12 5.22 -5.12
CA TYR A 152 -9.37 4.51 -3.86
C TYR A 152 -10.71 3.77 -3.88
N GLU A 153 -11.78 4.40 -4.36
CA GLU A 153 -13.10 3.76 -4.48
C GLU A 153 -13.03 2.48 -5.32
N ILE A 154 -12.41 2.57 -6.50
CA ILE A 154 -12.28 1.42 -7.41
C ILE A 154 -11.37 0.34 -6.82
N HIS A 155 -10.24 0.72 -6.23
CA HIS A 155 -9.31 -0.23 -5.65
C HIS A 155 -9.97 -1.01 -4.52
N VAL A 156 -10.63 -0.31 -3.59
CA VAL A 156 -11.34 -0.92 -2.45
C VAL A 156 -12.47 -1.84 -2.92
N ALA A 157 -13.24 -1.44 -3.93
CA ALA A 157 -14.29 -2.28 -4.50
C ALA A 157 -13.74 -3.58 -5.10
N LEU A 158 -12.62 -3.52 -5.84
CA LEU A 158 -11.96 -4.70 -6.41
C LEU A 158 -11.41 -5.63 -5.33
N VAL A 159 -10.74 -5.08 -4.30
CA VAL A 159 -10.20 -5.85 -3.18
C VAL A 159 -11.29 -6.51 -2.34
N LYS A 160 -12.48 -5.90 -2.23
CA LYS A 160 -13.66 -6.52 -1.61
C LYS A 160 -14.27 -7.64 -2.47
N GLY A 161 -14.29 -7.47 -3.79
CA GLY A 161 -15.03 -8.34 -4.70
C GLY A 161 -14.26 -9.52 -5.30
N ILE A 162 -12.94 -9.41 -5.47
CA ILE A 162 -12.11 -10.40 -6.19
C ILE A 162 -10.81 -10.63 -5.42
N CYS A 163 -10.64 -11.83 -4.84
CA CYS A 163 -9.40 -12.24 -4.18
C CYS A 163 -8.38 -12.72 -5.22
N LEU A 164 -7.27 -12.00 -5.44
CA LEU A 164 -6.17 -12.47 -6.29
C LEU A 164 -5.23 -13.39 -5.52
N HIS A 165 -5.09 -13.15 -4.21
CA HIS A 165 -4.23 -13.93 -3.33
C HIS A 165 -4.55 -15.43 -3.33
N GLU A 166 -5.83 -15.82 -3.35
CA GLU A 166 -6.25 -17.24 -3.38
C GLU A 166 -5.73 -17.97 -4.63
N HIS A 167 -5.51 -17.24 -5.73
CA HIS A 167 -4.96 -17.74 -7.00
C HIS A 167 -3.46 -17.52 -7.15
N ARG A 168 -2.78 -17.06 -6.10
CA ARG A 168 -1.33 -16.75 -6.10
C ARG A 168 -0.95 -15.70 -7.15
N ILE A 169 -1.88 -14.79 -7.46
CA ILE A 169 -1.65 -13.61 -8.28
C ILE A 169 -1.32 -12.43 -7.36
N ASP A 170 -0.40 -11.57 -7.79
CA ASP A 170 -0.06 -10.36 -7.05
C ASP A 170 -1.17 -9.31 -7.18
N HIS A 171 -1.44 -8.59 -6.10
CA HIS A 171 -2.54 -7.63 -5.99
C HIS A 171 -2.42 -6.41 -6.92
N VAL A 172 -1.26 -6.22 -7.56
CA VAL A 172 -0.94 -5.04 -8.38
C VAL A 172 -1.79 -4.92 -9.64
N ALA A 173 -2.47 -5.99 -10.07
CA ALA A 173 -3.45 -5.92 -11.16
C ALA A 173 -4.65 -5.04 -10.79
N HIS A 174 -5.15 -5.15 -9.55
CA HIS A 174 -6.21 -4.28 -9.03
C HIS A 174 -5.73 -2.83 -8.89
N LEU A 175 -4.49 -2.64 -8.43
CA LEU A 175 -3.85 -1.33 -8.35
C LEU A 175 -3.78 -0.66 -9.72
N SER A 176 -3.31 -1.36 -10.75
CA SER A 176 -3.19 -0.82 -12.11
C SER A 176 -4.53 -0.40 -12.69
N ALA A 177 -5.58 -1.23 -12.51
CA ALA A 177 -6.94 -0.90 -12.90
C ALA A 177 -7.48 0.36 -12.19
N ALA A 178 -7.26 0.43 -10.87
CA ALA A 178 -7.65 1.58 -10.05
C ALA A 178 -6.90 2.85 -10.43
N THR A 179 -5.60 2.76 -10.71
CA THR A 179 -4.79 3.89 -11.18
C THR A 179 -5.27 4.39 -12.53
N ALA A 180 -5.55 3.51 -13.49
CA ALA A 180 -6.11 3.90 -14.79
C ALA A 180 -7.46 4.63 -14.64
N CYS A 181 -8.33 4.14 -13.74
CA CYS A 181 -9.59 4.79 -13.39
C CYS A 181 -9.38 6.17 -12.74
N GLY A 182 -8.47 6.27 -11.77
CA GLY A 182 -8.14 7.53 -11.10
C GLY A 182 -7.56 8.57 -12.08
N LEU A 183 -6.69 8.16 -13.00
CA LEU A 183 -6.16 9.01 -14.06
C LEU A 183 -7.28 9.49 -14.99
N GLY A 184 -8.22 8.60 -15.34
CA GLY A 184 -9.42 8.95 -16.10
C GLY A 184 -10.27 10.02 -15.42
N ALA A 185 -10.49 9.89 -14.11
CA ALA A 185 -11.21 10.89 -13.32
C ALA A 185 -10.44 12.21 -13.23
N LEU A 186 -9.14 12.17 -12.93
CA LEU A 186 -8.25 13.33 -12.85
C LEU A 186 -8.25 14.13 -14.15
N LEU A 187 -8.16 13.44 -15.29
CA LEU A 187 -8.08 14.06 -16.62
C LEU A 187 -9.46 14.33 -17.26
N ARG A 188 -10.57 13.95 -16.60
CA ARG A 188 -11.94 14.07 -17.13
C ARG A 188 -12.12 13.35 -18.47
N LEU A 189 -11.52 12.16 -18.61
CA LEU A 189 -11.58 11.39 -19.84
C LEU A 189 -12.98 10.78 -20.07
N PRO A 190 -13.37 10.55 -21.34
CA PRO A 190 -14.58 9.78 -21.64
C PRO A 190 -14.51 8.36 -21.09
N VAL A 191 -15.63 7.81 -20.62
CA VAL A 191 -15.76 6.43 -20.11
C VAL A 191 -15.13 5.41 -21.06
N ALA A 192 -15.35 5.56 -22.37
CA ALA A 192 -14.83 4.65 -23.39
C ALA A 192 -13.29 4.64 -23.46
N VAL A 193 -12.62 5.77 -23.18
CA VAL A 193 -11.15 5.84 -23.14
C VAL A 193 -10.62 5.14 -21.90
N VAL A 194 -11.24 5.40 -20.74
CA VAL A 194 -10.85 4.78 -19.47
C VAL A 194 -11.10 3.27 -19.50
N HIS A 195 -12.19 2.82 -20.13
CA HIS A 195 -12.47 1.41 -20.40
C HIS A 195 -11.31 0.74 -21.12
N GLN A 196 -10.83 1.30 -22.24
CA GLN A 196 -9.69 0.73 -22.97
C GLN A 196 -8.40 0.72 -22.13
N ALA A 197 -8.16 1.78 -21.34
CA ALA A 197 -7.00 1.83 -20.46
C ALA A 197 -7.02 0.73 -19.38
N VAL A 198 -8.15 0.53 -18.71
CA VAL A 198 -8.33 -0.53 -17.70
C VAL A 198 -8.06 -1.91 -18.29
N GLN A 199 -8.51 -2.14 -19.52
CA GLN A 199 -8.35 -3.43 -20.20
C GLN A 199 -6.87 -3.76 -20.44
N GLN A 200 -6.07 -2.80 -20.92
CA GLN A 200 -4.63 -3.00 -21.05
C GLN A 200 -3.95 -3.11 -19.68
N ALA A 201 -4.32 -2.24 -18.73
CA ALA A 201 -3.72 -2.16 -17.41
C ALA A 201 -3.79 -3.53 -16.70
N VAL A 202 -4.97 -4.14 -16.64
CA VAL A 202 -5.16 -5.48 -16.03
C VAL A 202 -4.39 -6.55 -16.80
N HIS A 203 -4.50 -6.56 -18.14
CA HIS A 203 -3.87 -7.56 -18.99
C HIS A 203 -2.35 -7.61 -18.82
N THR A 204 -1.71 -6.46 -18.64
CA THR A 204 -0.24 -6.33 -18.63
C THR A 204 0.38 -6.31 -17.23
N THR A 205 -0.43 -6.25 -16.17
CA THR A 205 0.06 -6.18 -14.78
C THR A 205 -0.34 -7.38 -13.93
N THR A 206 -0.86 -8.42 -14.56
CA THR A 206 -1.09 -9.72 -13.91
C THR A 206 0.24 -10.44 -13.74
N ALA A 207 0.74 -10.48 -12.50
CA ALA A 207 2.00 -11.13 -12.15
C ALA A 207 1.77 -12.23 -11.10
N THR A 208 2.65 -13.24 -11.09
CA THR A 208 2.64 -14.24 -10.01
C THR A 208 3.04 -13.60 -8.69
N ARG A 209 2.60 -14.20 -7.58
CA ARG A 209 2.95 -13.78 -6.22
C ARG A 209 4.38 -14.14 -5.79
N GLN A 210 5.23 -14.61 -6.71
CA GLN A 210 6.63 -14.95 -6.40
C GLN A 210 7.42 -13.73 -5.91
N SER A 211 6.98 -12.51 -6.23
CA SER A 211 7.51 -11.25 -5.68
C SER A 211 7.49 -11.16 -4.14
N ARG A 212 6.69 -12.02 -3.46
CA ARG A 212 6.42 -11.93 -2.02
C ARG A 212 6.61 -13.24 -1.26
N LYS A 213 7.35 -14.21 -1.81
CA LYS A 213 7.56 -15.53 -1.20
C LYS A 213 9.02 -16.00 -1.35
N GLY A 214 9.56 -16.67 -0.33
CA GLY A 214 10.95 -17.14 -0.31
C GLY A 214 11.94 -16.03 0.04
N GLU A 215 13.03 -15.90 -0.72
CA GLU A 215 13.92 -14.73 -0.63
C GLU A 215 13.20 -13.49 -1.21
N ILE A 216 12.55 -12.72 -0.34
CA ILE A 216 11.84 -11.50 -0.72
C ILE A 216 12.87 -10.46 -1.19
N SER A 217 12.96 -10.28 -2.52
CA SER A 217 13.90 -9.34 -3.13
C SER A 217 13.37 -7.91 -3.12
N SER A 218 14.24 -6.95 -3.45
CA SER A 218 13.86 -5.54 -3.61
C SER A 218 12.73 -5.30 -4.62
N TRP A 219 12.44 -6.26 -5.52
CA TRP A 219 11.31 -6.18 -6.45
C TRP A 219 9.97 -5.91 -5.76
N LYS A 220 9.79 -6.32 -4.50
CA LYS A 220 8.61 -6.01 -3.69
C LYS A 220 8.30 -4.50 -3.65
N ALA A 221 9.31 -3.65 -3.64
CA ALA A 221 9.17 -2.18 -3.67
C ALA A 221 8.85 -1.63 -5.07
N TYR A 222 9.30 -2.32 -6.13
CA TYR A 222 9.08 -1.89 -7.51
C TYR A 222 7.75 -2.35 -8.08
N ALA A 223 7.18 -3.47 -7.61
CA ALA A 223 5.98 -4.05 -8.21
C ALA A 223 4.78 -3.07 -8.27
N PRO A 224 4.46 -2.29 -7.21
CA PRO A 224 3.39 -1.29 -7.32
C PRO A 224 3.76 -0.11 -8.23
N ALA A 225 5.02 0.32 -8.21
CA ALA A 225 5.52 1.37 -9.09
C ALA A 225 5.44 0.98 -10.58
N PHE A 226 5.69 -0.30 -10.89
CA PHE A 226 5.49 -0.87 -12.22
C PHE A 226 4.03 -0.77 -12.66
N ALA A 227 3.09 -1.14 -11.79
CA ALA A 227 1.66 -1.03 -12.08
C ALA A 227 1.23 0.42 -12.34
N GLY A 228 1.71 1.37 -11.53
CA GLY A 228 1.48 2.80 -11.76
C GLY A 228 2.03 3.28 -13.10
N LYS A 229 3.27 2.90 -13.45
CA LYS A 229 3.89 3.22 -14.75
C LYS A 229 3.11 2.63 -15.93
N ALA A 230 2.72 1.36 -15.83
CA ALA A 230 1.94 0.68 -16.87
C ALA A 230 0.54 1.32 -17.06
N ALA A 231 -0.10 1.79 -15.99
CA ALA A 231 -1.37 2.49 -16.06
C ALA A 231 -1.25 3.85 -16.78
N VAL A 232 -0.18 4.61 -16.53
CA VAL A 232 0.10 5.87 -17.27
C VAL A 232 0.23 5.60 -18.77
N GLU A 233 1.00 4.59 -19.15
CA GLU A 233 1.19 4.19 -20.56
C GLU A 233 -0.11 3.66 -21.19
N ALA A 234 -0.91 2.90 -20.45
CA ALA A 234 -2.21 2.41 -20.91
C ALA A 234 -3.20 3.55 -21.17
N VAL A 235 -3.23 4.55 -20.30
CA VAL A 235 -4.08 5.75 -20.46
C VAL A 235 -3.63 6.59 -21.64
N ASP A 236 -2.32 6.89 -21.80
CA ASP A 236 -1.82 7.66 -22.94
C ASP A 236 -2.17 6.99 -24.28
N ARG A 237 -1.93 5.68 -24.38
CA ARG A 237 -2.24 4.90 -25.59
C ARG A 237 -3.75 4.92 -25.89
N ALA A 238 -4.60 4.73 -24.87
CA ALA A 238 -6.06 4.79 -25.05
C ALA A 238 -6.56 6.19 -25.45
N MET A 239 -5.95 7.26 -24.92
CA MET A 239 -6.28 8.64 -25.31
C MET A 239 -6.01 8.93 -26.80
N ARG A 240 -5.13 8.14 -27.43
CA ARG A 240 -4.83 8.21 -28.87
C ARG A 240 -5.81 7.41 -29.74
N GLY A 241 -6.85 6.82 -29.13
CA GLY A 241 -7.91 6.09 -29.83
C GLY A 241 -7.63 4.59 -30.02
N GLU A 242 -6.54 4.08 -29.45
CA GLU A 242 -6.21 2.66 -29.52
C GLU A 242 -7.09 1.81 -28.62
N THR A 243 -7.37 0.59 -29.06
CA THR A 243 -8.16 -0.41 -28.33
C THR A 243 -7.26 -1.44 -27.65
N SER A 244 -7.84 -2.20 -26.71
CA SER A 244 -7.19 -3.21 -25.86
C SER A 244 -7.92 -4.56 -25.95
N PRO A 245 -7.27 -5.68 -25.55
CA PRO A 245 -7.95 -6.96 -25.42
C PRO A 245 -9.23 -6.86 -24.58
N SER A 246 -10.36 -7.36 -25.10
CA SER A 246 -11.68 -7.11 -24.53
C SER A 246 -12.65 -8.28 -24.73
N PRO A 247 -13.49 -8.61 -23.72
CA PRO A 247 -13.47 -8.13 -22.33
C PRO A 247 -12.28 -8.68 -21.53
N VAL A 248 -11.59 -7.84 -20.73
CA VAL A 248 -10.42 -8.31 -19.98
C VAL A 248 -10.81 -9.23 -18.82
N TYR A 249 -11.91 -8.93 -18.12
CA TYR A 249 -12.35 -9.74 -16.99
C TYR A 249 -13.18 -10.94 -17.47
N GLU A 250 -14.23 -10.67 -18.24
CA GLU A 250 -15.24 -11.65 -18.63
C GLU A 250 -14.88 -12.47 -19.88
N GLY A 251 -13.78 -12.17 -20.56
CA GLY A 251 -13.43 -12.83 -21.82
C GLY A 251 -13.23 -14.33 -21.66
N GLU A 252 -13.56 -15.08 -22.71
CA GLU A 252 -13.32 -16.54 -22.81
C GLU A 252 -11.86 -16.89 -22.53
N ASP A 253 -10.93 -16.09 -23.06
CA ASP A 253 -9.49 -16.13 -22.76
C ASP A 253 -9.04 -15.00 -21.81
N GLY A 254 -9.97 -14.55 -20.96
CA GLY A 254 -9.78 -13.41 -20.07
C GLY A 254 -9.15 -13.74 -18.73
N PHE A 255 -9.01 -12.69 -17.91
CA PHE A 255 -8.42 -12.71 -16.59
C PHE A 255 -9.09 -13.72 -15.65
N LEU A 256 -10.43 -13.75 -15.60
CA LEU A 256 -11.16 -14.70 -14.74
C LEU A 256 -10.96 -16.15 -15.19
N ALA A 257 -10.96 -16.38 -16.50
CA ALA A 257 -10.91 -17.71 -17.09
C ALA A 257 -9.57 -18.42 -16.90
N TRP A 258 -8.45 -17.69 -16.97
CA TRP A 258 -7.12 -18.31 -16.99
C TRP A 258 -6.18 -17.89 -15.87
N MET A 259 -6.44 -16.75 -15.21
CA MET A 259 -5.58 -16.27 -14.13
C MET A 259 -6.17 -16.53 -12.74
N LEU A 260 -7.49 -16.71 -12.65
CA LEU A 260 -8.21 -16.93 -11.39
C LEU A 260 -8.88 -18.31 -11.34
N GLY A 261 -10.12 -18.38 -10.83
CA GLY A 261 -10.82 -19.64 -10.55
C GLY A 261 -11.32 -20.44 -11.76
N GLY A 262 -11.17 -19.93 -12.98
CA GLY A 262 -11.54 -20.63 -14.21
C GLY A 262 -12.89 -20.20 -14.81
N PRO A 263 -13.30 -20.82 -15.94
CA PRO A 263 -14.50 -20.44 -16.69
C PRO A 263 -15.83 -20.55 -15.92
N ALA A 264 -15.87 -21.34 -14.84
CA ALA A 264 -17.07 -21.53 -14.02
C ALA A 264 -17.20 -20.54 -12.86
N THR A 265 -16.19 -19.69 -12.63
CA THR A 265 -16.17 -18.77 -11.49
C THR A 265 -17.01 -17.52 -11.75
N SER A 266 -17.62 -17.02 -10.67
CA SER A 266 -18.34 -15.74 -10.65
C SER A 266 -17.90 -14.95 -9.43
N TYR A 267 -17.67 -13.66 -9.63
CA TYR A 267 -17.36 -12.70 -8.57
C TYR A 267 -18.44 -11.64 -8.47
N THR A 268 -18.58 -11.02 -7.30
CA THR A 268 -19.47 -9.87 -7.10
C THR A 268 -18.65 -8.65 -6.75
N VAL A 269 -18.64 -7.64 -7.63
CA VAL A 269 -18.01 -6.35 -7.37
C VAL A 269 -19.10 -5.32 -7.09
N SER A 270 -19.05 -4.69 -5.92
CA SER A 270 -20.01 -3.66 -5.51
C SER A 270 -19.46 -2.28 -5.83
N LEU A 271 -20.16 -1.48 -6.62
CA LEU A 271 -19.75 -0.12 -7.01
C LEU A 271 -20.78 0.91 -6.55
N PRO A 272 -20.39 2.18 -6.35
CA PRO A 272 -21.33 3.23 -5.96
C PRO A 272 -22.38 3.48 -7.05
N GLU A 273 -23.60 3.81 -6.64
CA GLU A 273 -24.64 4.32 -7.54
C GLU A 273 -24.23 5.67 -8.15
N PRO A 274 -24.81 6.06 -9.29
CA PRO A 274 -24.69 7.43 -9.80
C PRO A 274 -25.10 8.44 -8.71
N GLY A 275 -24.19 9.37 -8.38
CA GLY A 275 -24.40 10.39 -7.34
C GLY A 275 -24.15 9.94 -5.90
N GLU A 276 -23.88 8.66 -5.63
CA GLU A 276 -23.54 8.19 -4.27
C GLU A 276 -22.16 8.74 -3.83
N ALA A 277 -21.96 8.98 -2.53
CA ALA A 277 -20.65 9.44 -2.04
C ALA A 277 -19.58 8.35 -2.21
N ARG A 278 -18.39 8.72 -2.68
CA ARG A 278 -17.23 7.82 -2.80
C ARG A 278 -16.50 7.80 -1.46
N ARG A 279 -16.66 6.72 -0.70
CA ARG A 279 -16.20 6.59 0.68
C ARG A 279 -15.21 5.45 0.90
N GLY A 280 -14.81 4.72 -0.14
CA GLY A 280 -13.89 3.59 -0.02
C GLY A 280 -12.58 3.95 0.67
N ILE A 281 -12.08 5.18 0.50
CA ILE A 281 -10.88 5.66 1.19
C ILE A 281 -10.98 5.60 2.73
N LEU A 282 -12.17 5.72 3.30
CA LEU A 282 -12.40 5.69 4.75
C LEU A 282 -12.27 4.28 5.34
N ASP A 283 -12.39 3.24 4.53
CA ASP A 283 -12.19 1.85 4.96
C ASP A 283 -10.71 1.47 5.04
N THR A 284 -9.83 2.27 4.41
CA THR A 284 -8.37 2.06 4.42
C THR A 284 -7.76 2.58 5.72
N TYR A 285 -6.59 2.08 6.10
CA TYR A 285 -5.92 2.56 7.30
C TYR A 285 -4.41 2.63 7.14
N THR A 286 -3.81 3.62 7.81
CA THR A 286 -2.36 3.72 7.84
C THR A 286 -1.78 2.70 8.80
N LYS A 287 -0.61 2.17 8.46
CA LYS A 287 0.23 1.49 9.43
C LYS A 287 0.80 2.52 10.40
N GLU A 288 0.67 2.27 11.71
CA GLU A 288 1.34 3.05 12.76
C GLU A 288 2.80 2.58 12.92
N HIS A 289 3.04 1.29 12.66
CA HIS A 289 4.34 0.66 12.79
C HIS A 289 4.88 0.25 11.43
N SER A 290 6.16 0.49 11.14
CA SER A 290 6.82 -0.06 9.94
C SER A 290 6.97 -1.56 10.17
N ALA A 291 5.94 -2.33 9.85
CA ALA A 291 5.91 -3.77 9.97
C ALA A 291 4.88 -4.34 8.97
N GLU A 292 4.93 -5.65 8.72
CA GLU A 292 3.89 -6.34 7.97
C GLU A 292 2.51 -6.14 8.64
N TYR A 293 1.44 -6.14 7.85
CA TYR A 293 0.12 -5.67 8.30
C TYR A 293 -0.51 -6.56 9.39
N GLN A 294 -0.23 -7.87 9.42
CA GLN A 294 -0.64 -8.83 10.47
C GLN A 294 0.04 -8.45 11.81
N ALA A 295 1.22 -7.82 11.73
CA ALA A 295 2.02 -7.52 12.90
C ALA A 295 1.58 -6.25 13.63
N GLN A 296 0.73 -5.40 13.02
CA GLN A 296 0.32 -4.12 13.63
C GLN A 296 -0.36 -4.32 14.99
N ALA A 297 -1.41 -5.15 15.04
CA ALA A 297 -2.11 -5.46 16.29
C ALA A 297 -1.23 -6.24 17.28
N VAL A 298 -0.29 -7.05 16.76
CA VAL A 298 0.64 -7.83 17.57
C VAL A 298 1.64 -6.91 18.29
N ILE A 299 2.10 -5.83 17.65
CA ILE A 299 2.95 -4.81 18.28
C ILE A 299 2.19 -4.08 19.39
N ASP A 300 0.96 -3.63 19.11
CA ASP A 300 0.15 -2.94 20.11
C ASP A 300 -0.18 -3.86 21.31
N LEU A 301 -0.45 -5.14 21.06
CA LEU A 301 -0.64 -6.16 22.08
C LEU A 301 0.61 -6.35 22.95
N ALA A 302 1.79 -6.47 22.34
CA ALA A 302 3.06 -6.59 23.06
C ALA A 302 3.31 -5.38 23.97
N ARG A 303 3.04 -4.16 23.46
CA ARG A 303 3.18 -2.91 24.23
C ARG A 303 2.26 -2.87 25.45
N ARG A 304 1.01 -3.31 25.31
CA ARG A 304 0.04 -3.42 26.41
C ARG A 304 0.45 -4.44 27.46
N LEU A 305 1.07 -5.54 27.04
CA LEU A 305 1.51 -6.62 27.93
C LEU A 305 2.79 -6.30 28.70
N ARG A 306 3.64 -5.42 28.18
CA ARG A 306 4.97 -5.10 28.74
C ARG A 306 4.99 -4.88 30.24
N GLU A 307 4.11 -4.00 30.76
CA GLU A 307 4.09 -3.67 32.19
C GLU A 307 3.69 -4.85 33.06
N ARG A 308 2.81 -5.72 32.55
CA ARG A 308 2.32 -6.91 33.25
C ARG A 308 3.35 -8.04 33.23
N THR A 309 4.12 -8.17 32.15
CA THR A 309 5.13 -9.23 31.98
C THR A 309 6.38 -9.00 32.85
N GLY A 310 6.75 -7.74 33.09
CA GLY A 310 7.99 -7.42 33.80
C GLY A 310 9.24 -7.76 32.97
N PRO A 311 10.40 -8.01 33.61
CA PRO A 311 11.66 -8.25 32.91
C PRO A 311 11.62 -9.51 32.01
N PRO A 312 12.11 -9.46 30.75
CA PRO A 312 12.10 -10.57 29.80
C PRO A 312 12.70 -11.88 30.32
N GLU A 313 13.67 -11.80 31.24
CA GLU A 313 14.34 -12.96 31.84
C GLU A 313 13.38 -13.84 32.65
N ARG A 314 12.25 -13.27 33.12
CA ARG A 314 11.20 -14.03 33.81
C ARG A 314 10.32 -14.84 32.87
N VAL A 315 10.37 -14.58 31.56
CA VAL A 315 9.54 -15.28 30.59
C VAL A 315 10.10 -16.69 30.37
N ARG A 316 9.24 -17.70 30.56
CA ARG A 316 9.51 -19.09 30.21
C ARG A 316 9.13 -19.37 28.76
N GLU A 317 7.93 -18.95 28.36
CA GLU A 317 7.35 -19.23 27.04
C GLU A 317 6.31 -18.17 26.68
N ILE A 318 6.19 -17.88 25.38
CA ILE A 318 5.10 -17.07 24.81
C ILE A 318 4.49 -17.82 23.63
N VAL A 319 3.17 -18.01 23.66
CA VAL A 319 2.41 -18.60 22.56
C VAL A 319 1.44 -17.56 22.02
N LEU A 320 1.55 -17.27 20.72
CA LEU A 320 0.62 -16.39 20.00
C LEU A 320 -0.39 -17.23 19.24
N HIS A 321 -1.65 -17.20 19.69
CA HIS A 321 -2.79 -17.76 18.99
C HIS A 321 -3.27 -16.76 17.93
N THR A 322 -3.22 -17.15 16.66
CA THR A 322 -3.47 -16.24 15.53
C THR A 322 -4.07 -16.97 14.34
N SER A 323 -4.34 -16.26 13.24
CA SER A 323 -4.92 -16.86 12.03
C SER A 323 -3.93 -17.76 11.29
N HIS A 324 -4.46 -18.64 10.43
CA HIS A 324 -3.69 -19.44 9.47
C HIS A 324 -2.67 -18.58 8.72
N HIS A 325 -3.11 -17.41 8.22
CA HIS A 325 -2.26 -16.52 7.45
C HIS A 325 -1.08 -16.01 8.29
N THR A 326 -1.32 -15.47 9.48
CA THR A 326 -0.24 -15.01 10.36
C THR A 326 0.70 -16.15 10.74
N HIS A 327 0.15 -17.32 11.12
CA HIS A 327 0.95 -18.48 11.53
C HIS A 327 1.89 -18.98 10.42
N HIS A 328 1.38 -19.13 9.18
CA HIS A 328 2.14 -19.70 8.07
C HIS A 328 2.93 -18.69 7.24
N VAL A 329 2.59 -17.39 7.28
CA VAL A 329 3.28 -16.38 6.46
C VAL A 329 4.37 -15.66 7.24
N ILE A 330 4.14 -15.28 8.50
CA ILE A 330 5.11 -14.51 9.30
C ILE A 330 5.39 -15.09 10.70
N GLY A 331 4.70 -16.16 11.07
CA GLY A 331 4.86 -16.89 12.32
C GLY A 331 5.77 -18.11 12.21
N SER A 332 5.82 -18.90 13.29
CA SER A 332 6.62 -20.13 13.37
C SER A 332 6.15 -21.23 12.41
N GLY A 333 4.88 -21.23 12.03
CA GLY A 333 4.29 -22.19 11.09
C GLY A 333 4.77 -22.06 9.65
N SER A 334 5.52 -21.00 9.33
CA SER A 334 6.19 -20.88 8.03
C SER A 334 7.33 -21.88 7.84
N GLY A 335 7.95 -22.35 8.94
CA GLY A 335 9.11 -23.23 8.89
C GLY A 335 10.40 -22.54 8.42
N ASP A 336 10.40 -21.21 8.27
CA ASP A 336 11.55 -20.45 7.79
C ASP A 336 12.54 -20.15 8.94
N PRO A 337 13.75 -20.77 8.98
CA PRO A 337 14.70 -20.54 10.06
C PRO A 337 15.20 -19.09 10.12
N GLN A 338 15.21 -18.38 8.98
CA GLN A 338 15.62 -16.98 8.91
C GLN A 338 14.73 -16.06 9.75
N LYS A 339 13.49 -16.47 10.08
CA LYS A 339 12.60 -15.73 11.00
C LYS A 339 12.99 -15.87 12.48
N TYR A 340 14.05 -16.60 12.78
CA TYR A 340 14.69 -16.71 14.09
C TYR A 340 16.20 -16.38 14.04
N ASP A 341 16.67 -15.78 12.94
CA ASP A 341 18.08 -15.47 12.72
C ASP A 341 18.39 -13.99 13.02
N PRO A 342 19.21 -13.67 14.04
CA PRO A 342 19.61 -12.29 14.35
C PRO A 342 20.53 -11.65 13.30
N ALA A 343 20.98 -12.39 12.28
CA ALA A 343 21.67 -11.86 11.12
C ALA A 343 20.75 -11.59 9.92
N ALA A 344 19.45 -11.89 10.03
CA ALA A 344 18.49 -11.68 8.96
C ALA A 344 18.37 -10.19 8.60
N GLY A 345 18.09 -9.91 7.32
CA GLY A 345 17.85 -8.55 6.85
C GLY A 345 16.55 -7.97 7.39
N ARG A 346 16.42 -6.64 7.34
CA ARG A 346 15.18 -5.91 7.71
C ARG A 346 13.96 -6.54 7.07
N GLU A 347 14.05 -6.92 5.80
CA GLU A 347 12.92 -7.42 5.02
C GLU A 347 12.40 -8.76 5.57
N THR A 348 13.30 -9.58 6.15
CA THR A 348 12.93 -10.81 6.86
C THR A 348 12.43 -10.53 8.28
N LEU A 349 13.07 -9.63 9.02
CA LEU A 349 12.67 -9.28 10.39
C LEU A 349 11.29 -8.59 10.42
N ASP A 350 10.96 -7.83 9.37
CA ASP A 350 9.64 -7.24 9.10
C ASP A 350 8.54 -8.30 8.95
N HIS A 351 8.91 -9.53 8.60
CA HIS A 351 8.01 -10.68 8.43
C HIS A 351 8.28 -11.77 9.49
N SER A 352 8.82 -11.41 10.66
CA SER A 352 8.98 -12.32 11.80
C SER A 352 8.15 -11.82 12.98
N VAL A 353 6.93 -12.32 13.12
CA VAL A 353 6.08 -12.03 14.30
C VAL A 353 6.78 -12.36 15.63
N PRO A 354 7.54 -13.46 15.76
CA PRO A 354 8.29 -13.74 16.97
C PRO A 354 9.32 -12.64 17.30
N TYR A 355 10.07 -12.14 16.30
CA TYR A 355 11.00 -11.03 16.50
C TYR A 355 10.27 -9.75 16.88
N ILE A 356 9.21 -9.45 16.14
CA ILE A 356 8.42 -8.23 16.29
C ILE A 356 7.83 -8.15 17.70
N PHE A 357 7.22 -9.24 18.16
CA PHE A 357 6.64 -9.31 19.50
C PHE A 357 7.71 -9.17 20.58
N ALA A 358 8.88 -9.81 20.43
CA ALA A 358 9.98 -9.70 21.38
C ALA A 358 10.45 -8.25 21.55
N VAL A 359 10.78 -7.58 20.44
CA VAL A 359 11.31 -6.21 20.48
C VAL A 359 10.25 -5.22 20.96
N ALA A 360 8.99 -5.35 20.52
CA ALA A 360 7.91 -4.48 20.99
C ALA A 360 7.61 -4.66 22.49
N LEU A 361 7.70 -5.90 23.00
CA LEU A 361 7.52 -6.20 24.42
C LEU A 361 8.68 -5.62 25.25
N GLU A 362 9.92 -5.75 24.80
CA GLU A 362 11.09 -5.21 25.51
C GLU A 362 11.11 -3.68 25.52
N ASP A 363 10.99 -3.07 24.34
CA ASP A 363 11.24 -1.65 24.14
C ASP A 363 9.98 -0.79 24.40
N GLY A 364 8.79 -1.40 24.43
CA GLY A 364 7.52 -0.67 24.56
C GLY A 364 7.20 0.25 23.37
N SER A 365 7.99 0.16 22.30
CA SER A 365 7.89 0.99 21.10
C SER A 365 8.40 0.22 19.87
N TRP A 366 8.03 0.71 18.69
CA TRP A 366 8.49 0.16 17.41
C TRP A 366 8.93 1.30 16.49
N HIS A 367 10.15 1.23 15.95
CA HIS A 367 10.72 2.26 15.10
C HIS A 367 11.25 1.68 13.79
N HIS A 368 10.95 2.34 12.67
CA HIS A 368 11.21 1.84 11.31
C HIS A 368 12.68 1.54 10.98
N GLU A 369 13.63 2.19 11.67
CA GLU A 369 15.07 1.89 11.60
C GLU A 369 15.60 1.21 12.87
N ARG A 370 15.52 1.87 14.03
CA ARG A 370 16.13 1.40 15.28
C ARG A 370 15.67 0.01 15.71
N SER A 371 14.42 -0.39 15.45
CA SER A 371 13.93 -1.73 15.76
C SER A 371 14.49 -2.82 14.85
N TYR A 372 15.18 -2.46 13.77
CA TYR A 372 15.82 -3.41 12.83
C TYR A 372 17.34 -3.31 12.80
N ALA A 373 17.95 -2.40 13.57
CA ALA A 373 19.38 -2.21 13.59
C ALA A 373 20.10 -3.52 14.00
N PRO A 374 21.21 -3.92 13.34
CA PRO A 374 21.92 -5.15 13.69
C PRO A 374 22.29 -5.25 15.16
N GLU A 375 22.67 -4.14 15.79
CA GLU A 375 23.02 -4.05 17.21
C GLU A 375 21.81 -4.29 18.11
N ARG A 376 20.60 -3.92 17.65
CA ARG A 376 19.34 -4.18 18.36
C ARG A 376 18.91 -5.64 18.21
N ALA A 377 18.94 -6.18 16.99
CA ALA A 377 18.51 -7.54 16.70
C ALA A 377 19.41 -8.60 17.35
N ARG A 378 20.71 -8.29 17.51
CA ARG A 378 21.72 -9.20 18.08
C ARG A 378 21.86 -9.14 19.59
N ARG A 379 21.02 -8.37 20.30
CA ARG A 379 21.07 -8.33 21.77
C ARG A 379 20.82 -9.73 22.34
N PRO A 380 21.68 -10.25 23.24
CA PRO A 380 21.54 -11.62 23.76
C PRO A 380 20.17 -11.89 24.42
N GLY A 381 19.67 -10.95 25.24
CA GLY A 381 18.37 -11.08 25.90
C GLY A 381 17.20 -11.15 24.90
N THR A 382 17.25 -10.34 23.84
CA THR A 382 16.25 -10.36 22.77
C THR A 382 16.26 -11.68 22.02
N VAL A 383 17.44 -12.20 21.67
CA VAL A 383 17.55 -13.51 20.99
C VAL A 383 17.03 -14.64 21.88
N GLU A 384 17.30 -14.56 23.19
CA GLU A 384 16.75 -15.52 24.16
C GLU A 384 15.22 -15.45 24.23
N LEU A 385 14.64 -14.26 24.38
CA LEU A 385 13.19 -14.05 24.40
C LEU A 385 12.53 -14.48 23.08
N TRP A 386 13.10 -14.06 21.95
CA TRP A 386 12.63 -14.39 20.61
C TRP A 386 12.49 -15.90 20.40
N ARG A 387 13.48 -16.68 20.88
CA ARG A 387 13.44 -18.16 20.80
C ARG A 387 12.38 -18.80 21.70
N LYS A 388 11.83 -18.08 22.68
CA LYS A 388 10.73 -18.53 23.54
C LYS A 388 9.35 -18.22 22.94
N ILE A 389 9.28 -17.50 21.82
CA ILE A 389 8.03 -17.12 21.17
C ILE A 389 7.70 -18.09 20.03
N SER A 390 6.53 -18.69 20.10
CA SER A 390 5.92 -19.49 19.03
C SER A 390 4.57 -18.94 18.63
N THR A 391 4.09 -19.30 17.44
CA THR A 391 2.72 -19.05 17.00
C THR A 391 1.99 -20.36 16.76
N VAL A 392 0.68 -20.35 16.97
CA VAL A 392 -0.22 -21.46 16.64
C VAL A 392 -1.42 -20.92 15.88
N GLU A 393 -1.89 -21.69 14.90
CA GLU A 393 -3.18 -21.39 14.29
C GLU A 393 -4.30 -21.67 15.30
N ASP A 394 -5.17 -20.68 15.46
CA ASP A 394 -6.44 -20.81 16.15
C ASP A 394 -7.59 -20.68 15.13
N PRO A 395 -8.44 -21.71 14.97
CA PRO A 395 -9.52 -21.70 13.99
C PRO A 395 -10.47 -20.51 14.10
N GLU A 396 -10.69 -19.97 15.31
CA GLU A 396 -11.55 -18.81 15.50
C GLU A 396 -10.90 -17.53 14.94
N TRP A 397 -9.58 -17.37 15.12
CA TRP A 397 -8.84 -16.28 14.50
C TRP A 397 -8.79 -16.40 12.97
N THR A 398 -8.63 -17.62 12.44
CA THR A 398 -8.74 -17.88 10.98
C THR A 398 -10.13 -17.51 10.45
N ARG A 399 -11.20 -17.91 11.16
CA ARG A 399 -12.59 -17.59 10.78
C ARG A 399 -12.82 -16.09 10.73
N ARG A 400 -12.40 -15.35 11.75
CA ARG A 400 -12.54 -13.88 11.82
C ARG A 400 -11.68 -13.18 10.77
N TYR A 401 -10.48 -13.68 10.49
CA TYR A 401 -9.59 -13.13 9.46
C TYR A 401 -10.23 -13.15 8.06
N HIS A 402 -11.02 -14.19 7.76
CA HIS A 402 -11.74 -14.36 6.49
C HIS A 402 -13.22 -13.94 6.54
N ASP A 403 -13.66 -13.20 7.58
CA ASP A 403 -15.07 -12.81 7.66
C ASP A 403 -15.46 -11.98 6.41
N PRO A 404 -16.54 -12.35 5.70
CA PRO A 404 -16.98 -11.64 4.51
C PRO A 404 -17.42 -10.21 4.83
N ASP A 405 -17.80 -9.92 6.07
CA ASP A 405 -18.10 -8.58 6.54
C ASP A 405 -16.81 -7.90 7.06
N PRO A 406 -16.32 -6.84 6.39
CA PRO A 406 -15.12 -6.13 6.81
C PRO A 406 -15.15 -5.63 8.26
N ALA A 407 -16.34 -5.31 8.79
CA ALA A 407 -16.48 -4.80 10.16
C ALA A 407 -16.25 -5.88 11.23
N ARG A 408 -16.36 -7.16 10.87
CA ARG A 408 -16.18 -8.31 11.79
C ARG A 408 -14.80 -8.95 11.67
N ARG A 409 -13.95 -8.42 10.80
CA ARG A 409 -12.60 -8.94 10.58
C ARG A 409 -11.68 -8.69 11.76
N ALA A 410 -10.76 -9.62 11.96
CA ALA A 410 -9.70 -9.50 12.94
C ALA A 410 -8.37 -9.92 12.32
N PHE A 411 -7.34 -9.11 12.56
CA PHE A 411 -6.00 -9.27 12.01
C PHE A 411 -4.92 -9.44 13.09
N GLY A 412 -5.31 -9.43 14.37
CA GLY A 412 -4.39 -9.62 15.49
C GLY A 412 -4.35 -11.06 16.02
N GLY A 413 -4.43 -11.19 17.34
CA GLY A 413 -4.31 -12.48 18.02
C GLY A 413 -4.43 -12.39 19.52
N ARG A 414 -4.26 -13.54 20.18
CA ARG A 414 -4.18 -13.69 21.64
C ARG A 414 -2.78 -14.14 22.03
N ALA A 415 -2.17 -13.44 22.97
CA ALA A 415 -0.86 -13.79 23.51
C ALA A 415 -1.01 -14.46 24.88
N VAL A 416 -0.37 -15.61 25.06
CA VAL A 416 -0.29 -16.35 26.32
C VAL A 416 1.17 -16.35 26.77
N ILE A 417 1.49 -15.57 27.80
CA ILE A 417 2.84 -15.43 28.34
C ILE A 417 2.91 -16.23 29.64
N THR A 418 3.78 -17.23 29.67
CA THR A 418 4.04 -18.04 30.87
C THR A 418 5.36 -17.63 31.49
N LEU A 419 5.33 -17.24 32.77
CA LEU A 419 6.51 -16.85 33.53
C LEU A 419 7.21 -18.08 34.17
N ALA A 420 8.46 -17.89 34.58
CA ALA A 420 9.28 -18.94 35.20
C ALA A 420 8.70 -19.47 36.52
N ASP A 421 7.94 -18.65 37.26
CA ASP A 421 7.22 -19.02 38.48
C ASP A 421 5.89 -19.76 38.20
N GLY A 422 5.52 -19.94 36.93
CA GLY A 422 4.28 -20.59 36.50
C GLY A 422 3.09 -19.64 36.34
N THR A 423 3.23 -18.35 36.65
CA THR A 423 2.19 -17.34 36.40
C THR A 423 1.90 -17.25 34.90
N VAL A 424 0.61 -17.16 34.55
CA VAL A 424 0.16 -16.97 33.16
C VAL A 424 -0.47 -15.60 33.01
N ILE A 425 -0.01 -14.85 32.01
CA ILE A 425 -0.53 -13.54 31.62
C ILE A 425 -1.09 -13.67 30.21
N GLU A 426 -2.38 -13.37 30.06
CA GLU A 426 -3.06 -13.42 28.76
C GLU A 426 -3.67 -12.06 28.43
N ASP A 427 -3.69 -11.75 27.14
CA ASP A 427 -4.44 -10.64 26.55
C ASP A 427 -4.63 -10.87 25.05
N GLU A 428 -5.60 -10.18 24.44
CA GLU A 428 -5.88 -10.29 23.01
C GLU A 428 -6.20 -8.94 22.37
N LEU A 429 -5.93 -8.83 21.07
CA LEU A 429 -6.26 -7.65 20.30
C LEU A 429 -6.72 -8.04 18.90
N ALA A 430 -7.92 -7.61 18.52
CA ALA A 430 -8.54 -8.00 17.24
C ALA A 430 -7.98 -7.21 16.05
N VAL A 431 -7.80 -5.90 16.21
CA VAL A 431 -7.30 -4.98 15.17
C VAL A 431 -6.33 -4.00 15.82
N ALA A 432 -5.40 -3.46 15.03
CA ALA A 432 -4.41 -2.50 15.50
C ALA A 432 -5.08 -1.23 16.02
N ASP A 433 -4.40 -0.48 16.89
CA ASP A 433 -4.97 0.72 17.49
C ASP A 433 -5.32 1.77 16.42
N ALA A 434 -4.46 1.92 15.40
CA ALA A 434 -4.64 2.83 14.27
C ALA A 434 -5.69 2.39 13.22
N HIS A 435 -6.25 1.18 13.32
CA HIS A 435 -7.31 0.71 12.43
C HIS A 435 -8.57 1.60 12.56
N PRO A 436 -9.45 1.73 11.54
CA PRO A 436 -10.63 2.59 11.64
C PRO A 436 -11.63 2.09 12.69
N ALA A 437 -11.59 0.79 12.99
CA ALA A 437 -12.30 0.14 14.09
C ALA A 437 -11.42 -0.11 15.35
N GLY A 438 -10.22 0.48 15.39
CA GLY A 438 -9.26 0.34 16.49
C GLY A 438 -9.54 1.30 17.65
N ALA A 439 -8.73 1.21 18.69
CA ALA A 439 -8.88 2.05 19.89
C ALA A 439 -8.48 3.51 19.66
N ARG A 440 -7.63 3.78 18.66
CA ARG A 440 -7.14 5.11 18.31
C ARG A 440 -6.97 5.23 16.79
N PRO A 441 -8.09 5.30 16.03
CA PRO A 441 -8.04 5.52 14.60
C PRO A 441 -7.18 6.73 14.25
N PHE A 442 -6.35 6.62 13.21
CA PHE A 442 -5.37 7.65 12.90
C PHE A 442 -6.03 8.93 12.39
N ASP A 443 -5.83 10.04 13.11
CA ASP A 443 -6.32 11.37 12.77
C ASP A 443 -5.20 12.24 12.16
N ARG A 444 -5.53 13.48 11.79
CA ARG A 444 -4.59 14.43 11.18
C ARG A 444 -3.35 14.65 12.04
N ASP A 445 -3.50 14.73 13.36
CA ASP A 445 -2.38 14.96 14.28
C ASP A 445 -1.46 13.73 14.28
N GLY A 446 -2.02 12.52 14.25
CA GLY A 446 -1.28 11.28 14.02
C GLY A 446 -0.48 11.29 12.72
N TYR A 447 -1.10 11.64 11.58
CA TYR A 447 -0.40 11.75 10.28
C TYR A 447 0.72 12.78 10.31
N THR A 448 0.48 13.91 10.96
CA THR A 448 1.46 14.99 11.11
C THR A 448 2.64 14.55 11.98
N ALA A 449 2.38 13.92 13.12
CA ALA A 449 3.42 13.37 14.00
C ALA A 449 4.25 12.28 13.31
N LYS A 450 3.60 11.40 12.53
CA LYS A 450 4.27 10.39 11.71
C LYS A 450 5.17 11.05 10.66
N PHE A 451 4.68 12.06 9.96
CA PHE A 451 5.49 12.82 9.00
C PHE A 451 6.71 13.46 9.66
N HIS A 452 6.55 14.14 10.80
CA HIS A 452 7.69 14.73 11.50
C HIS A 452 8.73 13.69 11.91
N THR A 453 8.29 12.53 12.40
CA THR A 453 9.17 11.42 12.79
C THR A 453 9.96 10.90 11.60
N LEU A 454 9.28 10.62 10.47
CA LEU A 454 9.90 10.05 9.28
C LEU A 454 10.74 11.07 8.48
N ALA A 455 10.44 12.36 8.62
CA ALA A 455 11.19 13.43 8.00
C ALA A 455 12.39 13.92 8.84
N GLU A 456 12.55 13.42 10.07
CA GLU A 456 13.62 13.82 10.99
C GLU A 456 15.00 13.53 10.38
N GLY A 457 15.88 14.54 10.39
CA GLY A 457 17.22 14.43 9.80
C GLY A 457 17.27 14.37 8.25
N VAL A 458 16.12 14.32 7.57
CA VAL A 458 16.04 14.25 6.10
C VAL A 458 15.52 15.55 5.48
N VAL A 459 14.45 16.10 6.03
CA VAL A 459 13.80 17.34 5.56
C VAL A 459 14.06 18.44 6.59
N ALA A 460 14.41 19.66 6.17
CA ALA A 460 14.57 20.78 7.09
C ALA A 460 13.23 21.17 7.75
N ALA A 461 13.24 21.68 8.99
CA ALA A 461 12.01 21.94 9.75
C ALA A 461 11.05 22.91 9.04
N ASP A 462 11.58 23.97 8.43
CA ASP A 462 10.81 24.94 7.64
C ASP A 462 10.19 24.31 6.38
N ALA A 463 10.90 23.37 5.73
CA ALA A 463 10.40 22.64 4.58
C ALA A 463 9.31 21.63 4.96
N ARG A 464 9.35 21.05 6.17
CA ARG A 464 8.29 20.20 6.71
C ARG A 464 6.99 20.99 6.87
N GLU A 465 7.05 22.18 7.48
CA GLU A 465 5.86 23.02 7.66
C GLU A 465 5.27 23.49 6.33
N ARG A 466 6.12 23.90 5.36
CA ARG A 466 5.66 24.28 4.02
C ARG A 466 4.93 23.14 3.30
N PHE A 467 5.45 21.92 3.42
CA PHE A 467 4.79 20.74 2.85
C PHE A 467 3.43 20.49 3.52
N LEU A 468 3.37 20.53 4.85
CA LEU A 468 2.12 20.28 5.60
C LEU A 468 1.04 21.32 5.28
N ASP A 469 1.42 22.60 5.15
CA ASP A 469 0.52 23.68 4.71
C ASP A 469 0.01 23.43 3.27
N ALA A 470 0.90 23.09 2.34
CA ALA A 470 0.51 22.80 0.96
C ALA A 470 -0.42 21.60 0.86
N ALA A 471 -0.10 20.50 1.56
CA ALA A 471 -0.96 19.33 1.63
C ALA A 471 -2.31 19.67 2.27
N GLY A 472 -2.33 20.43 3.37
CA GLY A 472 -3.55 20.90 4.03
C GLY A 472 -4.50 21.66 3.10
N ARG A 473 -3.96 22.37 2.10
CA ARG A 473 -4.70 23.12 1.08
C ARG A 473 -4.73 22.43 -0.28
N LEU A 474 -4.63 21.09 -0.32
CA LEU A 474 -4.52 20.30 -1.56
C LEU A 474 -5.54 20.73 -2.62
N ALA A 475 -6.82 20.89 -2.28
CA ALA A 475 -7.85 21.24 -3.26
C ALA A 475 -7.66 22.64 -3.90
N GLU A 476 -6.95 23.54 -3.22
CA GLU A 476 -6.75 24.94 -3.61
C GLU A 476 -5.51 25.12 -4.49
N LEU A 477 -4.58 24.16 -4.46
CA LEU A 477 -3.32 24.24 -5.19
C LEU A 477 -3.55 24.46 -6.69
N ASP A 478 -2.88 25.46 -7.24
CA ASP A 478 -2.74 25.63 -8.69
C ASP A 478 -1.71 24.60 -9.23
N PRO A 479 -1.49 24.53 -10.56
CA PRO A 479 -0.58 23.53 -11.11
C PRO A 479 0.86 23.64 -10.60
N ALA A 480 1.36 24.86 -10.33
CA ALA A 480 2.69 25.07 -9.78
C ALA A 480 2.75 24.71 -8.29
N GLY A 481 1.66 24.91 -7.55
CA GLY A 481 1.51 24.56 -6.15
C GLY A 481 1.64 23.06 -5.88
N LEU A 482 1.39 22.20 -6.87
CA LEU A 482 1.64 20.75 -6.76
C LEU A 482 3.12 20.42 -6.50
N ASP A 483 4.06 21.29 -6.90
CA ASP A 483 5.49 21.09 -6.62
C ASP A 483 5.81 21.17 -5.12
N ALA A 484 4.98 21.85 -4.33
CA ALA A 484 5.14 21.92 -2.88
C ALA A 484 4.80 20.60 -2.16
N LEU A 485 4.23 19.62 -2.88
CA LEU A 485 4.00 18.25 -2.37
C LEU A 485 5.28 17.38 -2.38
N PHE A 486 6.42 17.94 -2.78
CA PHE A 486 7.75 17.34 -2.71
C PHE A 486 8.60 18.12 -1.72
N PRO A 487 8.70 17.69 -0.44
CA PRO A 487 9.50 18.39 0.57
C PRO A 487 10.96 18.51 0.12
N ALA A 488 11.55 19.70 0.33
CA ALA A 488 12.94 19.95 0.02
C ALA A 488 13.87 19.14 0.94
N VAL A 489 14.87 18.50 0.35
CA VAL A 489 15.89 17.68 1.01
C VAL A 489 17.28 18.06 0.52
N ASP A 490 18.34 17.57 1.16
CA ASP A 490 19.71 17.71 0.69
C ASP A 490 19.96 16.84 -0.55
N THR A 491 19.68 17.40 -1.72
CA THR A 491 19.80 16.68 -3.00
C THR A 491 21.25 16.44 -3.40
N ASP A 492 22.21 17.23 -2.91
CA ASP A 492 23.63 17.06 -3.21
C ASP A 492 24.18 15.84 -2.47
N ALA A 493 23.80 15.68 -1.19
CA ALA A 493 24.13 14.47 -0.43
C ALA A 493 23.51 13.21 -1.06
N LEU A 494 22.26 13.28 -1.52
CA LEU A 494 21.60 12.16 -2.22
C LEU A 494 22.27 11.85 -3.56
N ALA A 495 22.64 12.86 -4.34
CA ALA A 495 23.35 12.67 -5.61
C ALA A 495 24.73 12.04 -5.38
N ALA A 496 25.45 12.44 -4.33
CA ALA A 496 26.72 11.82 -3.94
C ALA A 496 26.54 10.37 -3.50
N ASP A 497 25.44 10.07 -2.78
CA ASP A 497 25.09 8.70 -2.40
C ASP A 497 24.80 7.83 -3.63
N ASP A 498 23.98 8.34 -4.56
CA ASP A 498 23.55 7.68 -5.80
C ASP A 498 24.70 7.46 -6.79
N ALA A 499 25.70 8.35 -6.82
CA ALA A 499 26.88 8.21 -7.68
C ALA A 499 27.71 6.95 -7.39
N ARG A 500 27.48 6.28 -6.25
CA ARG A 500 28.11 5.00 -5.89
C ARG A 500 27.37 3.78 -6.46
N LEU A 501 26.22 3.98 -7.11
CA LEU A 501 25.49 2.90 -7.75
C LEU A 501 26.27 2.36 -8.96
N PRO A 502 26.20 1.04 -9.23
CA PRO A 502 26.70 0.49 -10.48
C PRO A 502 26.01 1.13 -11.69
N LYS A 503 26.75 1.31 -12.78
CA LYS A 503 26.21 1.86 -14.03
C LYS A 503 25.09 0.97 -14.59
N GLY A 504 23.94 1.57 -14.90
CA GLY A 504 22.81 0.94 -15.59
C GLY A 504 22.88 1.09 -17.12
N LEU A 505 21.73 0.90 -17.78
CA LEU A 505 21.62 1.06 -19.25
C LEU A 505 21.64 2.52 -19.71
N PHE A 506 21.19 3.44 -18.86
CA PHE A 506 21.03 4.86 -19.17
C PHE A 506 22.11 5.72 -18.49
#